data_AF-A0A7C9F596-F1
#
_entry.id   AF-A0A7C9F596-F1
#
_cell.length_a   1.000
_cell.length_b   1.000
_cell.length_c   1.000
_cell.angle_alpha   90.00
_cell.angle_beta   90.00
_cell.angle_gamma   90.00
#
_symmetry.space_group_name_H-M   'P 1'
#
loop_
_entity.id
_entity.type
_entity.pdbx_description
1 polymer ?
#
loop_
_entity_poly.entity_id
_entity_poly.type
_entity_poly.pdbx_seq_one_letter_code
_entity_poly.pdbx_strand_id
1 'polypeptide(L)'
;IICANIPSELWKHIEKCEGLRTVLSLHKSSKIGELGIELFLKLQWLRVLMLSGTDINELPESLGKLKHLRLLDVSGSKIKKLPRSTVELYGLLVLKLNHCSQLLRLPEDLSNLTQLLHLEVDKRLSLLPPHIGKLRELRTLHTFKVGIKKGHHVTELKNMKYLKGSICLTNLENVRDE
;
A
#
# COMPACT_ATOMS: atom_id res chain seq x y z
N ILE A 1 4.27 8.22 -17.61
CA ILE A 1 5.74 8.30 -17.85
C ILE A 1 6.34 6.94 -17.54
N ILE A 2 7.20 6.47 -18.43
CA ILE A 2 7.93 5.20 -18.36
C ILE A 2 9.40 5.59 -18.21
N CYS A 3 10.03 5.26 -17.07
CA CYS A 3 11.46 5.55 -16.89
C CYS A 3 12.21 4.35 -16.31
N ALA A 4 13.35 4.04 -16.93
CA ALA A 4 14.28 3.00 -16.51
C ALA A 4 15.12 3.42 -15.30
N ASN A 5 15.47 4.70 -15.23
CA ASN A 5 15.99 5.38 -14.07
C ASN A 5 15.25 6.71 -13.97
N ILE A 6 14.89 7.11 -12.75
CA ILE A 6 14.31 8.44 -12.51
C ILE A 6 15.37 9.21 -11.72
N PRO A 7 16.28 9.93 -12.41
CA PRO A 7 17.16 10.86 -11.73
C PRO A 7 16.34 11.82 -10.86
N SER A 8 16.89 12.25 -9.74
CA SER A 8 16.24 13.25 -8.87
C SER A 8 15.76 14.48 -9.66
N GLU A 9 16.53 14.89 -10.67
CA GLU A 9 16.21 16.02 -11.56
C GLU A 9 14.98 15.79 -12.44
N LEU A 10 14.60 14.55 -12.73
CA LEU A 10 13.41 14.27 -13.53
C LEU A 10 12.13 14.56 -12.73
N TRP A 11 12.15 14.41 -11.40
CA TRP A 11 11.00 14.76 -10.56
C TRP A 11 10.61 16.24 -10.66
N LYS A 12 11.59 17.13 -10.80
CA LYS A 12 11.38 18.58 -11.04
C LYS A 12 10.67 18.89 -12.37
N HIS A 13 10.77 17.98 -13.33
CA HIS A 13 10.05 18.09 -14.60
C HIS A 13 8.67 17.43 -14.49
N ILE A 14 8.60 16.26 -13.84
CA ILE A 14 7.37 15.52 -13.62
C ILE A 14 6.36 16.36 -12.82
N GLU A 15 6.79 17.07 -11.79
CA GLU A 15 5.90 17.89 -10.95
C GLU A 15 5.22 19.03 -11.71
N LYS A 16 5.74 19.43 -12.89
CA LYS A 16 5.12 20.42 -13.77
C LYS A 16 4.02 19.83 -14.66
N CYS A 17 3.92 18.50 -14.74
CA CYS A 17 2.91 17.82 -15.53
C CYS A 17 1.60 17.69 -14.75
N GLU A 18 0.83 18.78 -14.66
CA GLU A 18 -0.42 18.82 -13.88
C GLU A 18 -1.42 17.74 -14.31
N GLY A 19 -1.49 17.41 -15.60
CA GLY A 19 -2.39 16.36 -16.12
C GLY A 19 -1.90 14.92 -15.93
N LEU A 20 -0.77 14.69 -15.25
CA LEU A 20 -0.16 13.37 -15.16
C LEU A 20 -1.01 12.39 -14.36
N ARG A 21 -1.44 11.31 -15.01
CA ARG A 21 -2.30 10.27 -14.40
C ARG A 21 -1.53 9.02 -13.98
N THR A 22 -0.36 8.78 -14.56
CA THR A 22 0.36 7.52 -14.42
C THR A 22 1.87 7.72 -14.36
N VAL A 23 2.47 7.22 -13.28
CA VAL A 23 3.92 7.08 -13.10
C VAL A 23 4.23 5.58 -12.99
N LEU A 24 5.07 5.07 -13.90
CA LEU A 24 5.52 3.69 -13.93
C LEU A 24 7.05 3.61 -13.93
N SER A 25 7.58 2.81 -13.01
CA SER A 25 8.93 2.25 -13.10
C SER A 25 8.87 0.92 -13.82
N LEU A 26 9.57 0.78 -14.96
CA LEU A 26 9.60 -0.47 -15.73
C LEU A 26 10.80 -1.36 -15.44
N HIS A 27 11.84 -0.81 -14.81
CA HIS A 27 13.07 -1.54 -14.60
C HIS A 27 13.17 -1.97 -13.13
N LYS A 28 13.46 -3.25 -12.93
CA LYS A 28 13.84 -3.73 -11.60
C LYS A 28 15.19 -3.11 -11.25
N SER A 29 15.32 -2.63 -10.03
CA SER A 29 16.49 -1.91 -9.50
C SER A 29 16.65 -0.48 -10.02
N SER A 30 15.59 0.16 -10.51
CA SER A 30 15.62 1.59 -10.84
C SER A 30 15.96 2.43 -9.63
N LYS A 31 16.88 3.38 -9.81
CA LYS A 31 17.12 4.44 -8.84
C LYS A 31 16.10 5.55 -9.04
N ILE A 32 15.38 5.90 -7.96
CA ILE A 32 14.39 6.97 -7.92
C ILE A 32 14.92 8.22 -7.20
N GLY A 33 15.91 8.05 -6.33
CA GLY A 33 16.39 9.12 -5.46
C GLY A 33 15.34 9.52 -4.41
N GLU A 34 15.59 10.63 -3.73
CA GLU A 34 14.63 11.17 -2.75
C GLU A 34 13.46 11.85 -3.46
N LEU A 35 12.25 11.54 -3.02
CA LEU A 35 11.05 12.24 -3.47
C LEU A 35 10.89 13.53 -2.67
N GLY A 36 10.77 14.66 -3.37
CA GLY A 36 10.50 15.94 -2.71
C GLY A 36 9.21 15.89 -1.89
N ILE A 37 9.23 16.51 -0.70
CA ILE A 37 8.10 16.50 0.24
C ILE A 37 6.79 17.05 -0.36
N GLU A 38 6.88 17.95 -1.33
CA GLU A 38 5.73 18.57 -1.99
C GLU A 38 5.32 17.92 -3.32
N LEU A 39 6.02 16.87 -3.77
CA LEU A 39 5.83 16.27 -5.09
C LEU A 39 4.35 15.96 -5.38
N PHE A 40 3.67 15.33 -4.44
CA PHE A 40 2.28 14.92 -4.61
C PHE A 40 1.26 16.04 -4.40
N LEU A 41 1.69 17.24 -3.98
CA LEU A 41 0.86 18.45 -4.01
C LEU A 41 0.65 18.95 -5.44
N LYS A 42 1.58 18.65 -6.35
CA LYS A 42 1.52 19.04 -7.76
C LYS A 42 0.86 17.97 -8.64
N LEU A 43 1.07 16.70 -8.32
CA LEU A 43 0.56 15.56 -9.09
C LEU A 43 -0.87 15.12 -8.69
N GLN A 44 -1.78 16.06 -8.44
CA GLN A 44 -3.09 15.77 -7.80
C GLN A 44 -3.99 14.83 -8.62
N TRP A 45 -3.78 14.77 -9.94
CA TRP A 45 -4.54 13.93 -10.86
C TRP A 45 -3.98 12.51 -11.04
N LEU A 46 -2.94 12.16 -10.28
CA LEU A 46 -2.33 10.84 -10.37
C LEU A 46 -3.33 9.75 -9.95
N ARG A 47 -3.47 8.73 -10.80
CA ARG A 47 -4.35 7.58 -10.60
C ARG A 47 -3.54 6.30 -10.36
N VAL A 48 -2.35 6.22 -10.93
CA VAL A 48 -1.48 5.04 -10.85
C VAL A 48 -0.06 5.48 -10.49
N LEU A 49 0.44 4.96 -9.36
CA LEU A 49 1.81 5.12 -8.92
C LEU A 49 2.44 3.74 -8.75
N MET A 50 3.28 3.35 -9.71
CA MET A 50 3.97 2.07 -9.73
C MET A 50 5.48 2.31 -9.61
N LEU A 51 6.00 2.08 -8.41
CA LEU A 51 7.42 2.18 -8.05
C LEU A 51 7.98 0.80 -7.65
N SER A 52 7.40 -0.28 -8.16
CA SER A 52 7.85 -1.64 -7.85
C SER A 52 9.30 -1.87 -8.26
N GLY A 53 10.06 -2.56 -7.40
CA GLY A 53 11.45 -2.93 -7.63
C GLY A 53 12.44 -1.76 -7.59
N THR A 54 12.03 -0.59 -7.09
CA THR A 54 12.89 0.60 -7.00
C THR A 54 13.64 0.66 -5.67
N ASP A 55 14.61 1.57 -5.55
CA ASP A 55 15.35 1.80 -4.30
C ASP A 55 14.64 2.67 -3.27
N ILE A 56 13.38 3.05 -3.51
CA ILE A 56 12.61 3.91 -2.61
C ILE A 56 12.56 3.34 -1.19
N ASN A 57 12.89 4.17 -0.21
CA ASN A 57 12.96 3.84 1.21
C ASN A 57 11.89 4.58 2.04
N GLU A 58 11.37 5.70 1.54
CA GLU A 58 10.28 6.47 2.12
C GLU A 58 9.41 7.14 1.04
N LEU A 59 8.14 7.41 1.38
CA LEU A 59 7.22 8.23 0.59
C LEU A 59 6.85 9.46 1.43
N PRO A 60 6.71 10.65 0.82
CA PRO A 60 6.39 11.88 1.55
C PRO A 60 4.94 11.87 2.06
N GLU A 61 4.68 12.63 3.13
CA GLU A 61 3.33 12.78 3.70
C GLU A 61 2.33 13.49 2.76
N SER A 62 2.81 14.14 1.70
CA SER A 62 1.93 14.65 0.64
C SER A 62 1.24 13.53 -0.15
N LEU A 63 1.64 12.26 0.01
CA LEU A 63 1.01 11.11 -0.65
C LEU A 63 -0.51 11.08 -0.42
N GLY A 64 -0.97 11.36 0.80
CA GLY A 64 -2.39 11.38 1.13
C GLY A 64 -3.20 12.43 0.36
N LYS A 65 -2.56 13.39 -0.30
CA LYS A 65 -3.24 14.39 -1.14
C LYS A 65 -3.63 13.87 -2.52
N LEU A 66 -3.16 12.69 -2.93
CA LEU A 66 -3.53 12.05 -4.19
C LEU A 66 -4.95 11.44 -4.14
N LYS A 67 -5.98 12.28 -4.08
CA LYS A 67 -7.38 11.86 -3.91
C LYS A 67 -7.92 11.01 -5.08
N HIS A 68 -7.26 11.06 -6.24
CA HIS A 68 -7.61 10.27 -7.41
C HIS A 68 -6.82 8.96 -7.56
N LEU A 69 -5.87 8.68 -6.64
CA LEU A 69 -5.03 7.49 -6.72
C LEU A 69 -5.87 6.22 -6.53
N ARG A 70 -5.73 5.29 -7.49
CA ARG A 70 -6.43 4.00 -7.51
C ARG A 70 -5.48 2.83 -7.30
N LEU A 71 -4.21 2.98 -7.69
CA LEU A 71 -3.19 1.95 -7.54
C LEU A 71 -1.91 2.55 -6.98
N LEU A 72 -1.45 1.97 -5.87
CA LEU A 72 -0.12 2.18 -5.30
C LEU A 72 0.62 0.84 -5.26
N ASP A 73 1.72 0.77 -5.99
CA ASP A 73 2.60 -0.41 -5.98
C ASP A 73 4.03 0.02 -5.65
N VAL A 74 4.51 -0.41 -4.49
CA VAL A 74 5.91 -0.25 -4.07
C VAL A 74 6.54 -1.62 -3.78
N SER A 75 6.00 -2.69 -4.35
CA SER A 75 6.46 -4.06 -4.13
C SER A 75 7.92 -4.23 -4.51
N GLY A 76 8.70 -4.96 -3.72
CA GLY A 76 10.13 -5.18 -3.96
C GLY A 76 10.99 -3.94 -3.77
N SER A 77 10.46 -2.87 -3.17
CA SER A 77 11.24 -1.70 -2.77
C SER A 77 11.89 -1.85 -1.39
N LYS A 78 12.70 -0.85 -1.02
CA LYS A 78 13.35 -0.75 0.30
C LYS A 78 12.49 0.04 1.31
N ILE A 79 11.20 0.24 1.03
CA ILE A 79 10.30 1.04 1.86
C ILE A 79 10.31 0.51 3.31
N LYS A 80 10.58 1.41 4.26
CA LYS A 80 10.63 1.06 5.70
C LYS A 80 9.28 1.23 6.39
N LYS A 81 8.52 2.23 5.95
CA LYS A 81 7.20 2.60 6.45
C LYS A 81 6.40 3.26 5.34
N LEU A 82 5.08 3.11 5.40
CA LEU A 82 4.18 3.98 4.66
C LEU A 82 3.95 5.28 5.45
N PRO A 83 3.80 6.44 4.80
CA PRO A 83 3.47 7.70 5.48
C PRO A 83 2.11 7.58 6.17
N ARG A 84 1.90 8.31 7.26
CA ARG A 84 0.64 8.26 8.03
C ARG A 84 -0.55 8.64 7.15
N SER A 85 -0.36 9.63 6.30
CA SER A 85 -1.32 10.10 5.29
C SER A 85 -1.74 9.07 4.24
N THR A 86 -1.10 7.88 4.17
CA THR A 86 -1.55 6.79 3.29
C THR A 86 -3.02 6.41 3.54
N VAL A 87 -3.49 6.56 4.78
CA VAL A 87 -4.88 6.26 5.17
C VAL A 87 -5.88 7.28 4.62
N GLU A 88 -5.41 8.39 4.04
CA GLU A 88 -6.25 9.40 3.40
C GLU A 88 -6.51 9.13 1.91
N LEU A 89 -5.96 8.05 1.36
CA LEU A 89 -6.15 7.60 -0.03
C LEU A 89 -7.51 6.90 -0.19
N TYR A 90 -8.60 7.57 0.15
CA TYR A 90 -9.95 6.97 0.21
C TYR A 90 -10.44 6.32 -1.10
N GLY A 91 -9.84 6.71 -2.24
CA GLY A 91 -10.12 6.13 -3.54
C GLY A 91 -9.25 4.92 -3.93
N LEU A 92 -8.32 4.49 -3.08
CA LEU A 92 -7.36 3.45 -3.41
C LEU A 92 -8.06 2.10 -3.56
N LEU A 93 -7.84 1.44 -4.70
CA LEU A 93 -8.41 0.14 -5.03
C LEU A 93 -7.39 -0.98 -4.86
N VAL A 94 -6.11 -0.67 -5.11
CA VAL A 94 -5.02 -1.65 -5.10
C VAL A 94 -3.83 -1.09 -4.33
N LEU A 95 -3.38 -1.83 -3.32
CA LEU A 95 -2.16 -1.56 -2.56
C LEU A 95 -1.25 -2.79 -2.59
N LYS A 96 -0.07 -2.65 -3.21
CA LYS A 96 0.91 -3.73 -3.32
C LYS A 96 2.20 -3.41 -2.58
N LEU A 97 2.55 -4.30 -1.66
CA LEU A 97 3.65 -4.19 -0.70
C LEU A 97 4.40 -5.52 -0.54
N ASN A 98 4.28 -6.42 -1.51
CA ASN A 98 4.99 -7.70 -1.49
C ASN A 98 6.49 -7.47 -1.62
N HIS A 99 7.29 -8.36 -1.03
CA HIS A 99 8.75 -8.32 -1.11
C HIS A 99 9.39 -7.03 -0.55
N CYS A 100 8.68 -6.25 0.26
CA CYS A 100 9.22 -5.08 0.98
C CYS A 100 9.94 -5.55 2.25
N SER A 101 11.20 -5.98 2.12
CA SER A 101 11.93 -6.63 3.22
C SER A 101 12.17 -5.76 4.47
N GLN A 102 12.07 -4.43 4.34
CA GLN A 102 12.27 -3.48 5.44
C GLN A 102 10.94 -2.94 6.03
N LEU A 103 9.79 -3.29 5.44
CA LEU A 103 8.49 -2.83 5.90
C LEU A 103 8.02 -3.70 7.08
N LEU A 104 8.04 -3.15 8.29
CA LEU A 104 7.73 -3.90 9.52
C LEU A 104 6.26 -3.82 9.95
N ARG A 105 5.59 -2.71 9.59
CA ARG A 105 4.20 -2.44 9.99
C ARG A 105 3.50 -1.57 8.96
N LEU A 106 2.18 -1.69 8.92
CA LEU A 106 1.28 -0.80 8.17
C LEU A 106 0.71 0.27 9.13
N PRO A 107 0.20 1.40 8.61
CA PRO A 107 -0.54 2.38 9.43
C PRO A 107 -1.72 1.74 10.16
N GLU A 108 -1.96 2.10 11.43
CA GLU A 108 -3.01 1.50 12.26
C GLU A 108 -4.41 1.67 11.67
N ASP A 109 -4.65 2.79 10.99
CA ASP A 109 -5.93 3.15 10.36
C ASP A 109 -6.05 2.71 8.89
N LEU A 110 -5.23 1.75 8.42
CA LEU A 110 -5.32 1.25 7.04
C LEU A 110 -6.73 0.71 6.70
N SER A 111 -7.46 0.24 7.72
CA SER A 111 -8.84 -0.23 7.58
C SER A 111 -9.85 0.86 7.19
N ASN A 112 -9.44 2.13 7.15
CA ASN A 112 -10.23 3.24 6.62
C ASN A 112 -10.26 3.29 5.08
N LEU A 113 -9.38 2.55 4.40
CA LEU A 113 -9.34 2.44 2.94
C LEU A 113 -10.47 1.52 2.42
N THR A 114 -11.72 1.84 2.74
CA THR A 114 -12.89 0.95 2.53
C THR A 114 -13.19 0.60 1.07
N GLN A 115 -12.63 1.32 0.09
CA GLN A 115 -12.70 0.99 -1.34
C GLN A 115 -11.65 -0.04 -1.79
N LEU A 116 -10.74 -0.46 -0.92
CA LEU A 116 -9.65 -1.33 -1.28
C LEU A 116 -10.18 -2.71 -1.70
N LEU A 117 -9.80 -3.12 -2.91
CA LEU A 117 -10.16 -4.40 -3.52
C LEU A 117 -9.02 -5.41 -3.39
N HIS A 118 -7.77 -4.95 -3.44
CA HIS A 118 -6.60 -5.81 -3.41
C HIS A 118 -5.56 -5.27 -2.43
N LEU A 119 -5.22 -6.09 -1.43
CA LEU A 119 -4.15 -5.84 -0.48
C LEU A 119 -3.12 -6.96 -0.57
N GLU A 120 -1.97 -6.65 -1.16
CA GLU A 120 -0.86 -7.59 -1.29
C GLU A 120 0.26 -7.20 -0.31
N VAL A 121 0.55 -8.07 0.65
CA VAL A 121 1.52 -7.82 1.73
C VAL A 121 2.30 -9.09 2.04
N ASP A 122 3.54 -8.92 2.52
CA ASP A 122 4.36 -10.06 2.91
C ASP A 122 3.84 -10.77 4.16
N LYS A 123 3.92 -12.11 4.17
CA LYS A 123 3.67 -12.96 5.34
C LYS A 123 4.53 -12.64 6.57
N ARG A 124 5.64 -11.92 6.36
CA ARG A 124 6.59 -11.52 7.42
C ARG A 124 6.07 -10.33 8.22
N LEU A 125 5.10 -9.59 7.69
CA LEU A 125 4.52 -8.46 8.39
C LEU A 125 3.87 -8.96 9.69
N SER A 126 4.29 -8.38 10.83
CA SER A 126 4.03 -8.93 12.16
C SER A 126 2.55 -9.21 12.43
N LEU A 127 1.67 -8.24 12.15
CA LEU A 127 0.21 -8.31 12.18
C LEU A 127 -0.34 -7.28 11.18
N LEU A 128 -1.47 -7.58 10.54
CA LEU A 128 -2.23 -6.54 9.84
C LEU A 128 -2.82 -5.55 10.85
N PRO A 129 -3.09 -4.30 10.44
CA PRO A 129 -3.77 -3.31 11.27
C PRO A 129 -5.11 -3.82 11.81
N PRO A 130 -5.53 -3.35 13.01
CA PRO A 130 -6.79 -3.77 13.59
C PRO A 130 -7.98 -3.39 12.68
N HIS A 131 -9.06 -4.17 12.83
CA HIS A 131 -10.32 -3.95 12.14
C HIS A 131 -10.23 -4.11 10.62
N ILE A 132 -9.38 -5.02 10.12
CA ILE A 132 -9.26 -5.28 8.69
C ILE A 132 -10.60 -5.71 8.06
N GLY A 133 -11.53 -6.25 8.85
CA GLY A 133 -12.90 -6.58 8.43
C GLY A 133 -13.75 -5.39 7.98
N LYS A 134 -13.30 -4.14 8.20
CA LYS A 134 -13.91 -2.94 7.59
C LYS A 134 -13.71 -2.90 6.07
N LEU A 135 -12.70 -3.58 5.54
CA LEU A 135 -12.42 -3.66 4.10
C LEU A 135 -13.37 -4.67 3.43
N ARG A 136 -14.67 -4.36 3.45
CA ARG A 136 -15.75 -5.29 3.02
C ARG A 136 -15.73 -5.60 1.52
N GLU A 137 -15.15 -4.72 0.73
CA GLU A 137 -14.99 -4.87 -0.73
C GLU A 137 -13.71 -5.64 -1.11
N LEU A 138 -12.88 -6.02 -0.14
CA LEU A 138 -11.61 -6.69 -0.40
C LEU A 138 -11.83 -8.05 -1.04
N ARG A 139 -11.17 -8.27 -2.16
CA ARG A 139 -11.25 -9.46 -3.00
C ARG A 139 -10.04 -10.36 -2.87
N THR A 140 -8.89 -9.79 -2.53
CA THR A 140 -7.62 -10.51 -2.41
C THR A 140 -6.90 -10.12 -1.12
N LEU A 141 -6.62 -11.15 -0.32
CA LEU A 141 -5.76 -11.12 0.86
C LEU A 141 -5.08 -12.49 0.98
N HIS A 142 -3.75 -12.54 0.93
CA HIS A 142 -3.05 -13.82 0.87
C HIS A 142 -2.70 -14.41 2.23
N THR A 143 -2.64 -13.57 3.28
CA THR A 143 -2.20 -13.98 4.61
C THR A 143 -2.95 -13.19 5.67
N PHE A 144 -3.36 -13.86 6.74
CA PHE A 144 -3.93 -13.24 7.93
C PHE A 144 -3.41 -13.95 9.17
N LYS A 145 -2.74 -13.21 10.05
CA LYS A 145 -2.25 -13.73 11.33
C LYS A 145 -3.26 -13.39 12.41
N VAL A 146 -3.86 -14.41 13.01
CA VAL A 146 -4.86 -14.25 14.06
C VAL A 146 -4.17 -13.74 15.32
N GLY A 147 -4.64 -12.60 15.83
CA GLY A 147 -4.13 -11.98 17.06
C GLY A 147 -5.12 -12.09 18.20
N ILE A 148 -4.62 -12.02 19.44
CA ILE A 148 -5.44 -12.03 20.67
C ILE A 148 -6.08 -10.67 20.99
N LYS A 149 -5.55 -9.58 20.42
CA LYS A 149 -6.03 -8.22 20.66
C LYS A 149 -7.29 -7.93 19.84
N LYS A 150 -8.18 -7.10 20.37
CA LYS A 150 -9.38 -6.61 19.66
C LYS A 150 -8.99 -6.06 18.30
N GLY A 151 -9.76 -6.43 17.27
CA GLY A 151 -9.49 -6.01 15.89
C GLY A 151 -8.57 -6.94 15.10
N HIS A 152 -8.02 -8.00 15.71
CA HIS A 152 -7.12 -8.97 15.05
C HIS A 152 -7.64 -10.41 15.10
N HIS A 153 -8.83 -10.64 15.63
CA HIS A 153 -9.43 -11.97 15.72
C HIS A 153 -9.81 -12.51 14.33
N VAL A 154 -9.97 -13.83 14.22
CA VAL A 154 -10.39 -14.47 12.96
C VAL A 154 -11.77 -13.98 12.50
N THR A 155 -12.60 -13.49 13.42
CA THR A 155 -13.93 -12.92 13.18
C THR A 155 -13.90 -11.66 12.32
N GLU A 156 -12.75 -10.98 12.19
CA GLU A 156 -12.57 -9.88 11.23
C GLU A 156 -12.84 -10.31 9.78
N LEU A 157 -12.58 -11.59 9.45
CA LEU A 157 -12.80 -12.13 8.11
C LEU A 157 -14.29 -12.41 7.83
N LYS A 158 -15.15 -12.48 8.85
CA LYS A 158 -16.57 -12.89 8.75
C LYS A 158 -17.36 -12.07 7.73
N ASN A 159 -17.07 -10.78 7.61
CA ASN A 159 -17.83 -9.84 6.77
C ASN A 159 -17.19 -9.59 5.40
N MET A 160 -16.11 -10.30 5.05
CA MET A 160 -15.36 -10.10 3.80
C MET A 160 -15.92 -10.99 2.67
N LYS A 161 -17.19 -10.77 2.31
CA LYS A 161 -17.96 -11.63 1.39
C LYS A 161 -17.41 -11.76 -0.03
N TYR A 162 -16.55 -10.84 -0.47
CA TYR A 162 -15.95 -10.86 -1.80
C TYR A 162 -14.55 -11.45 -1.85
N LEU A 163 -14.01 -11.86 -0.71
CA LEU A 163 -12.70 -12.47 -0.62
C LEU A 163 -12.70 -13.81 -1.35
N LYS A 164 -11.78 -13.98 -2.31
CA LYS A 164 -11.70 -15.16 -3.19
C LYS A 164 -10.27 -15.71 -3.22
N GLY A 165 -10.16 -16.96 -3.66
CA GLY A 165 -8.88 -17.67 -3.76
C GLY A 165 -8.47 -18.30 -2.43
N SER A 166 -7.17 -18.35 -2.17
CA SER A 166 -6.60 -18.98 -0.98
C SER A 166 -6.02 -17.95 -0.02
N ILE A 167 -6.28 -18.13 1.28
CA ILE A 167 -5.76 -17.31 2.37
C ILE A 167 -4.96 -18.21 3.30
N CYS A 168 -3.73 -17.82 3.62
CA CYS A 168 -2.95 -18.46 4.66
C CYS A 168 -3.31 -17.88 6.03
N LEU A 169 -3.94 -18.67 6.89
CA LEU A 169 -4.19 -18.30 8.29
C LEU A 169 -3.08 -18.85 9.17
N THR A 170 -2.49 -17.98 9.99
CA THR A 170 -1.47 -18.36 10.97
C THR A 170 -1.89 -17.92 12.36
N ASN A 171 -1.27 -18.53 13.37
CA ASN A 171 -1.59 -18.32 14.79
C ASN A 171 -3.01 -18.75 15.19
N LEU A 172 -3.45 -19.91 14.67
CA LEU A 172 -4.79 -20.45 14.95
C LEU A 172 -4.97 -20.85 16.42
N GLU A 173 -3.90 -21.05 17.18
CA GLU A 173 -3.94 -21.22 18.64
C GLU A 173 -4.55 -20.00 19.37
N ASN A 174 -4.67 -18.84 18.71
CA ASN A 174 -5.32 -17.65 19.23
C ASN A 174 -6.85 -17.63 19.01
N VAL A 175 -7.40 -18.59 18.26
CA VAL A 175 -8.85 -18.73 18.10
C VAL A 175 -9.41 -19.27 19.42
N ARG A 176 -10.38 -18.55 19.98
CA ARG A 176 -11.11 -18.97 21.18
C ARG A 176 -12.48 -19.44 20.75
N ASP A 177 -13.00 -20.45 21.45
CA ASP A 177 -14.41 -20.80 21.36
C ASP A 177 -15.19 -19.63 21.95
N GLU A 178 -15.84 -18.85 21.08
CA GLU A 178 -16.78 -17.79 21.45
C GLU A 178 -18.20 -18.34 21.65
#